data_AF-A0AAU5GRC0-F1
#
_entry.id   AF-A0AAU5GRC0-F1
#
_cell.length_a   1.000
_cell.length_b   1.000
_cell.length_c   1.000
_cell.angle_alpha   90.00
_cell.angle_beta   90.00
_cell.angle_gamma   90.00
#
_symmetry.space_group_name_H-M   'P 1'
#
loop_
_entity.id
_entity.type
_entity.pdbx_description
1 polymer ?
#
loop_
_entity_poly.entity_id
_entity_poly.type
_entity_poly.pdbx_seq_one_letter_code
_entity_poly.pdbx_strand_id
1 'polypeptide(L)'
;MGQQWMLENVLELSPAGEDERPVKRTQADKWALNMEAAAQFHQREGHLNVLRKHVELLDGGEDQAMKLGMFVDNARQRADKLAPERHEALSALGMCWA
;
A
#
# COMPACT_ATOMS: atom_id res chain seq x y z
N MET A 1 -28.47 -22.34 2.73
CA MET A 1 -27.39 -21.94 3.65
C MET A 1 -26.34 -21.24 2.81
N GLY A 2 -26.17 -19.94 3.05
CA GLY A 2 -25.40 -19.04 2.20
C GLY A 2 -23.92 -19.35 2.25
N GLN A 3 -23.37 -19.71 1.09
CA GLN A 3 -21.94 -19.91 0.91
C GLN A 3 -21.40 -18.51 0.65
N GLN A 4 -20.84 -17.90 1.70
CA GLN A 4 -20.27 -16.55 1.68
C GLN A 4 -19.16 -16.52 0.64
N TRP A 5 -19.47 -15.90 -0.51
CA TRP A 5 -18.53 -15.55 -1.56
C TRP A 5 -17.56 -14.52 -0.97
N MET A 6 -16.38 -14.97 -0.55
CA MET A 6 -15.27 -14.08 -0.18
C MET A 6 -14.64 -13.58 -1.48
N LEU A 7 -14.92 -12.31 -1.75
CA LEU A 7 -14.71 -11.63 -3.02
C LEU A 7 -13.28 -11.75 -3.57
N GLU A 8 -13.27 -12.00 -4.88
CA GLU A 8 -12.23 -11.98 -5.90
C GLU A 8 -10.76 -11.74 -5.51
N ASN A 9 -9.97 -12.76 -5.84
CA ASN A 9 -8.60 -12.68 -6.31
C ASN A 9 -8.49 -11.71 -7.50
N VAL A 10 -7.94 -10.51 -7.29
CA VAL A 10 -7.32 -9.70 -8.35
C VAL A 10 -5.97 -9.24 -7.85
N LEU A 11 -4.94 -10.01 -8.19
CA LEU A 11 -3.64 -9.56 -8.71
C LEU A 11 -2.77 -10.81 -8.87
N GLU A 12 -3.02 -11.54 -9.95
CA GLU A 12 -2.03 -12.43 -10.55
C GLU A 12 -0.86 -11.58 -11.03
N LEU A 13 0.31 -11.70 -10.38
CA LEU A 13 1.59 -11.37 -11.01
C LEU A 13 2.63 -12.41 -10.56
N SER A 14 3.02 -13.24 -11.51
CA SER A 14 4.08 -14.26 -11.45
C SER A 14 5.47 -13.66 -11.19
N PRO A 15 6.44 -14.43 -10.65
CA PRO A 15 7.66 -13.90 -10.07
C PRO A 15 8.83 -13.82 -11.06
N ALA A 16 9.72 -12.86 -10.86
CA ALA A 16 11.12 -12.91 -11.31
C ALA A 16 12.02 -13.01 -10.07
N GLY A 17 12.83 -14.06 -9.97
CA GLY A 17 13.94 -14.17 -9.00
C GLY A 17 15.26 -13.67 -9.61
N GLU A 18 16.42 -13.71 -8.97
CA GLU A 18 16.89 -14.45 -7.79
C GLU A 18 18.09 -13.67 -7.20
N ASP A 19 18.05 -13.30 -5.91
CA ASP A 19 19.10 -13.57 -4.92
C ASP A 19 18.53 -13.19 -3.53
N GLU A 20 18.74 -14.02 -2.52
CA GLU A 20 17.96 -14.10 -1.26
C GLU A 20 16.44 -14.28 -1.46
N ARG A 21 15.92 -15.50 -1.25
CA ARG A 21 14.46 -15.73 -1.30
C ARG A 21 13.80 -14.82 -0.25
N PRO A 22 13.06 -13.76 -0.64
CA PRO A 22 12.41 -12.93 0.35
C PRO A 22 11.33 -13.80 0.99
N VAL A 23 11.43 -13.98 2.32
CA VAL A 23 10.37 -14.62 3.11
C VAL A 23 9.05 -13.98 2.66
N LYS A 24 8.09 -14.78 2.19
CA LYS A 24 6.84 -14.26 1.61
C LYS A 24 6.16 -13.37 2.66
N ARG A 25 6.24 -12.04 2.46
CA ARG A 25 5.65 -11.03 3.35
C ARG A 25 4.15 -11.24 3.47
N THR A 26 3.63 -11.20 4.69
CA THR A 26 2.20 -11.30 4.95
C THR A 26 1.47 -10.04 4.43
N GLN A 27 0.15 -10.09 4.35
CA GLN A 27 -0.64 -8.92 3.99
C GLN A 27 -0.49 -7.78 5.02
N ALA A 28 -0.27 -8.13 6.29
CA ALA A 28 0.00 -7.17 7.37
C ALA A 28 1.36 -6.49 7.18
N ASP A 29 2.41 -7.25 6.86
CA ASP A 29 3.74 -6.69 6.60
C ASP A 29 3.73 -5.73 5.39
N LYS A 30 3.04 -6.12 4.32
CA LYS A 30 2.86 -5.25 3.14
C LYS A 30 2.12 -3.98 3.49
N TRP A 31 1.09 -4.05 4.35
CA TRP A 31 0.37 -2.88 4.82
C TRP A 31 1.28 -1.96 5.64
N ALA A 32 2.04 -2.53 6.59
CA ALA A 32 2.98 -1.78 7.42
C ALA A 32 4.02 -1.02 6.58
N LEU A 33 4.64 -1.68 5.61
CA LEU A 33 5.62 -1.04 4.71
C LEU A 33 5.01 0.10 3.87
N ASN A 34 3.78 -0.08 3.40
CA ASN A 34 3.10 1.00 2.67
C ASN A 34 2.74 2.19 3.57
N MET A 35 2.39 1.93 4.84
CA MET A 35 2.15 2.98 5.83
C MET A 35 3.43 3.72 6.20
N GLU A 36 4.56 3.01 6.30
CA GLU A 36 5.87 3.63 6.51
C GLU A 36 6.24 4.54 5.33
N ALA A 37 6.05 4.07 4.10
CA ALA A 37 6.28 4.86 2.89
C ALA A 37 5.36 6.08 2.82
N ALA A 38 4.07 5.91 3.16
CA ALA A 38 3.12 7.00 3.22
C ALA A 38 3.50 8.05 4.29
N ALA A 39 3.95 7.60 5.46
CA ALA A 39 4.41 8.49 6.53
C ALA A 39 5.69 9.23 6.14
N GLN A 40 6.66 8.57 5.49
CA GLN A 40 7.87 9.21 4.99
C GLN A 40 7.54 10.27 3.94
N PHE A 41 6.71 9.94 2.95
CA PHE A 41 6.24 10.89 1.94
C PHE A 41 5.50 12.07 2.58
N HIS A 42 4.60 11.81 3.53
CA HIS A 42 3.87 12.87 4.25
C HIS A 42 4.79 13.77 5.07
N GLN A 43 5.83 13.22 5.73
CA GLN A 43 6.80 14.04 6.45
C GLN A 43 7.55 15.02 5.53
N ARG A 44 7.80 14.60 4.27
CA ARG A 44 8.47 15.43 3.27
C ARG A 44 7.53 16.45 2.61
N GLU A 45 6.33 16.02 2.22
CA GLU A 45 5.42 16.81 1.37
C GLU A 45 4.24 17.43 2.13
N GLY A 46 3.94 16.97 3.35
CA GLY A 46 2.81 17.42 4.17
C GLY A 46 1.43 16.92 3.69
N HIS A 47 1.39 16.04 2.69
CA HIS A 47 0.16 15.48 2.14
C HIS A 47 0.40 14.10 1.53
N LEU A 48 -0.67 13.37 1.21
CA LEU A 48 -0.60 12.10 0.49
C LEU A 48 -1.12 12.18 -0.96
N ASN A 49 -0.90 13.32 -1.63
CA ASN A 49 -1.18 13.47 -3.06
C ASN A 49 -0.04 12.88 -3.92
N VAL A 50 0.01 11.55 -3.96
CA VAL A 50 1.09 10.81 -4.62
C VAL A 50 0.75 10.55 -6.10
N LEU A 51 1.67 10.86 -7.01
CA LEU A 51 1.53 10.49 -8.42
C LEU A 51 1.46 8.97 -8.56
N ARG A 52 0.57 8.44 -9.41
CA ARG A 52 0.34 6.99 -9.56
C ARG A 52 1.61 6.15 -9.78
N LYS A 53 2.59 6.68 -10.52
CA LYS A 53 3.86 5.99 -10.85
C LYS A 53 4.96 6.19 -9.80
N HIS A 54 4.70 6.95 -8.74
CA HIS A 54 5.67 7.25 -7.70
C HIS A 54 6.10 5.99 -6.95
N VAL A 55 7.41 5.90 -6.72
CA VAL A 55 8.04 4.88 -5.90
C VAL A 55 8.74 5.60 -4.76
N GLU A 56 8.42 5.21 -3.54
CA GLU A 56 9.06 5.73 -2.34
C GLU A 56 10.16 4.75 -1.91
N LEU A 57 11.35 5.26 -1.64
CA LEU A 57 12.49 4.48 -1.15
C LEU A 57 12.56 4.67 0.37
N LEU A 58 12.31 3.61 1.14
CA LEU A 58 12.42 3.69 2.59
C LEU A 58 13.89 3.76 3.00
N ASP A 59 14.17 4.42 4.12
CA ASP A 59 15.54 4.66 4.63
C ASP A 59 16.28 3.35 5.02
N GLY A 60 15.60 2.20 5.00
CA GLY A 60 16.15 0.87 5.27
C GLY A 60 16.96 0.23 4.12
N GLY A 61 17.07 0.87 2.95
CA GLY A 61 17.92 0.44 1.82
C GLY A 61 17.19 0.24 0.48
N GLU A 62 17.96 0.03 -0.60
CA GLU A 62 17.45 -0.07 -1.98
C GLU A 62 16.41 -1.20 -2.19
N ASP A 63 16.45 -2.26 -1.37
CA ASP A 63 15.48 -3.37 -1.36
C ASP A 63 14.10 -3.02 -0.77
N GLN A 64 13.86 -1.75 -0.47
CA GLN A 64 12.64 -1.25 0.14
C GLN A 64 11.92 -0.20 -0.74
N ALA A 65 12.02 -0.34 -2.05
CA ALA A 65 11.25 0.44 -3.01
C ALA A 65 9.75 0.08 -2.97
N MET A 66 8.93 0.99 -2.47
CA MET A 66 7.47 0.84 -2.35
C MET A 66 6.76 1.59 -3.46
N LYS A 67 5.87 0.92 -4.21
CA LYS A 67 5.00 1.54 -5.23
C LYS A 67 3.88 2.36 -4.57
N LEU A 68 4.25 3.40 -3.83
CA LEU A 68 3.36 4.20 -3.00
C LEU A 68 2.23 4.82 -3.82
N GLY A 69 2.52 5.30 -5.03
CA GLY A 69 1.49 5.86 -5.92
C GLY A 69 0.38 4.87 -6.28
N MET A 70 0.73 3.59 -6.49
CA MET A 70 -0.24 2.54 -6.77
C MET A 70 -1.02 2.14 -5.51
N PHE A 71 -0.37 2.12 -4.35
CA PHE A 71 -1.04 1.86 -3.08
C PHE A 71 -2.09 2.93 -2.74
N VAL A 72 -1.71 4.21 -2.84
CA VAL A 72 -2.60 5.36 -2.58
C VAL A 72 -3.79 5.37 -3.55
N ASP A 73 -3.53 5.18 -4.84
CA ASP A 73 -4.59 5.11 -5.85
C ASP A 73 -5.57 3.95 -5.59
N ASN A 74 -5.05 2.77 -5.25
CA ASN A 74 -5.89 1.60 -4.91
C ASN A 74 -6.72 1.86 -3.65
N ALA A 75 -6.12 2.42 -2.60
CA ALA A 75 -6.82 2.78 -1.38
C ALA A 75 -7.99 3.74 -1.66
N ARG A 76 -7.79 4.71 -2.56
CA ARG A 76 -8.85 5.63 -3.01
C ARG A 76 -9.97 4.89 -3.75
N GLN A 77 -9.63 4.08 -4.74
CA GLN A 77 -10.61 3.32 -5.53
C GLN A 77 -11.42 2.32 -4.70
N ARG A 78 -10.88 1.88 -3.56
CA ARG A 78 -11.50 0.90 -2.67
C ARG A 78 -11.88 1.50 -1.32
N ALA A 79 -12.04 2.83 -1.22
CA ALA A 79 -12.36 3.51 0.03
C ALA A 79 -13.57 2.89 0.75
N ASP A 80 -14.65 2.59 0.01
CA ASP A 80 -15.88 1.97 0.54
C ASP A 80 -15.68 0.55 1.10
N LYS A 81 -14.59 -0.12 0.72
CA LYS A 81 -14.25 -1.49 1.14
C LYS A 81 -13.12 -1.52 2.16
N LEU A 82 -12.58 -0.36 2.53
CA LEU A 82 -11.46 -0.26 3.44
C LEU A 82 -11.97 -0.37 4.89
N ALA A 83 -11.24 -1.10 5.73
CA ALA A 83 -11.55 -1.12 7.16
C ALA A 83 -11.47 0.31 7.73
N PRO A 84 -12.39 0.71 8.64
CA PRO A 84 -12.45 2.08 9.17
C PRO A 84 -11.11 2.57 9.73
N GLU A 85 -10.41 1.72 10.49
CA GLU A 85 -9.09 2.03 11.06
C GLU A 85 -8.05 2.36 9.99
N ARG A 86 -8.07 1.66 8.84
CA ARG A 86 -7.15 1.92 7.72
C ARG A 86 -7.50 3.20 6.98
N HIS A 87 -8.79 3.50 6.87
CA HIS A 87 -9.27 4.75 6.29
C HIS A 87 -8.85 5.95 7.16
N GLU A 88 -9.03 5.85 8.47
CA GLU A 88 -8.60 6.87 9.42
C GLU A 88 -7.07 7.07 9.39
N ALA A 89 -6.30 5.98 9.38
CA ALA A 89 -4.84 6.04 9.32
C ALA A 89 -4.33 6.79 8.07
N LEU A 90 -4.92 6.54 6.90
CA LEU A 90 -4.56 7.26 5.67
C LEU A 90 -5.06 8.71 5.70
N SER A 91 -6.25 8.96 6.25
CA SER A 91 -6.80 10.31 6.40
C SER A 91 -5.91 11.18 7.28
N ALA A 92 -5.35 10.62 8.36
CA ALA A 92 -4.41 11.30 9.24
C ALA A 92 -3.10 11.71 8.54
N LEU A 93 -2.76 11.07 7.42
CA LEU A 93 -1.61 11.41 6.57
C LEU A 93 -1.99 12.36 5.41
N GLY A 94 -3.17 12.99 5.44
CA GLY A 94 -3.60 13.93 4.41
C GLY A 94 -4.00 13.25 3.10
N MET A 95 -4.60 12.05 3.19
CA MET A 95 -5.20 11.37 2.04
C MET A 95 -6.33 12.20 1.43
N CYS A 96 -6.25 12.40 0.12
CA CYS A 96 -7.36 12.93 -0.66
C CYS A 96 -8.24 11.76 -1.11
N TRP A 97 -9.50 11.73 -0.70
CA TRP A 97 -10.44 10.67 -1.06
C TRP A 97 -11.27 10.96 -2.32
N ALA A 98 -11.16 12.19 -2.84
CA ALA A 98 -11.88 12.67 -4.02
C ALA A 98 -11.23 12.25 -5.35
#